data_AF-A0A973HNA8-F1
#
_entry.id   AF-A0A973HNA8-F1
#
_cell.length_a   1.000
_cell.length_b   1.000
_cell.length_c   1.000
_cell.angle_alpha   90.00
_cell.angle_beta   90.00
_cell.angle_gamma   90.00
#
_symmetry.space_group_name_H-M   'P 1'
#
loop_
_entity.id
_entity.type
_entity.pdbx_description
1 polymer ?
#
loop_
_entity_poly.entity_id
_entity_poly.type
_entity_poly.pdbx_seq_one_letter_code
_entity_poly.pdbx_strand_id
1 'polypeptide(L)'
;MSKQTNDRKIEHINIITNDETVDRKKFYFDDVLLKHRAMPEIDLEDVDTSCTVLGKELSFPLLISSMTGGDHELVKTINKNLATAAEACKVAMGVGSQRVMFENPDAAESFAIRQYAPTTLLFANLGAVQLNYGFTETECQAAVDHLEADALFLHLNPLQEAVQPEGDCN
;
A
#
# COMPACT_ATOMS: atom_id res chain seq x y z
N MET A 1 -4.89 1.82 24.29
CA MET A 1 -4.58 2.43 22.98
C MET A 1 -4.48 1.37 21.87
N SER A 2 -3.90 0.18 22.09
CA SER A 2 -3.73 -0.85 21.02
C SER A 2 -5.03 -1.38 20.38
N LYS A 3 -6.10 -1.59 21.17
CA LYS A 3 -7.37 -2.12 20.64
C LYS A 3 -8.06 -1.18 19.66
N GLN A 4 -8.00 0.13 19.93
CA GLN A 4 -8.65 1.17 19.13
C GLN A 4 -8.01 1.30 17.74
N THR A 5 -6.68 1.18 17.65
CA THR A 5 -5.95 1.25 16.36
C THR A 5 -6.27 0.05 15.45
N ASN A 6 -6.46 -1.15 15.98
CA ASN A 6 -6.78 -2.33 15.19
C ASN A 6 -8.26 -2.39 14.77
N ASP A 7 -9.19 -2.05 15.66
CA ASP A 7 -10.61 -1.97 15.34
C ASP A 7 -10.86 -0.95 14.20
N ARG A 8 -10.13 0.19 14.22
CA ARG A 8 -10.19 1.22 13.16
C ARG A 8 -9.82 0.69 11.76
N LYS A 9 -8.86 -0.24 11.67
CA LYS A 9 -8.41 -0.76 10.37
C LYS A 9 -9.46 -1.65 9.71
N ILE A 10 -10.22 -2.39 10.51
CA ILE A 10 -11.38 -3.15 10.04
C ILE A 10 -12.50 -2.19 9.64
N GLU A 11 -12.74 -1.14 10.44
CA GLU A 11 -13.73 -0.12 10.15
C GLU A 11 -13.47 0.55 8.79
N HIS A 12 -12.22 0.92 8.49
CA HIS A 12 -11.86 1.47 7.17
C HIS A 12 -12.19 0.51 6.02
N ILE A 13 -11.88 -0.79 6.16
CA ILE A 13 -12.20 -1.79 5.14
C ILE A 13 -13.72 -1.92 4.96
N ASN A 14 -14.47 -1.95 6.07
CA ASN A 14 -15.92 -2.07 6.03
C ASN A 14 -16.59 -0.84 5.42
N ILE A 15 -16.12 0.37 5.75
CA ILE A 15 -16.63 1.62 5.17
C ILE A 15 -16.39 1.61 3.66
N ILE A 16 -15.17 1.32 3.20
CA ILE A 16 -14.85 1.30 1.76
C ILE A 16 -15.67 0.23 1.01
N THR A 17 -15.94 -0.91 1.65
CA THR A 17 -16.67 -2.02 1.00
C THR A 17 -18.18 -1.81 0.96
N ASN A 18 -18.75 -1.07 1.93
CA ASN A 18 -20.20 -0.99 2.12
C ASN A 18 -20.79 0.41 1.93
N ASP A 19 -19.98 1.46 1.84
CA ASP A 19 -20.44 2.84 1.66
C ASP A 19 -19.99 3.41 0.31
N GLU A 20 -20.92 3.44 -0.64
CA GLU A 20 -20.69 4.01 -1.97
C GLU A 20 -20.42 5.51 -1.97
N THR A 21 -20.66 6.22 -0.84
CA THR A 21 -20.43 7.67 -0.74
C THR A 21 -18.98 8.03 -0.47
N VAL A 22 -18.14 7.04 -0.12
CA VAL A 22 -16.69 7.20 0.06
C VAL A 22 -16.01 7.56 -1.25
N ASP A 23 -16.48 7.01 -2.37
CA ASP A 23 -16.01 7.39 -3.69
C ASP A 23 -16.51 8.81 -4.01
N ARG A 24 -15.59 9.69 -4.44
CA ARG A 24 -15.91 11.07 -4.85
C ARG A 24 -16.78 11.13 -6.11
N LYS A 25 -17.04 9.98 -6.75
CA LYS A 25 -17.78 9.76 -8.01
C LYS A 25 -17.35 10.73 -9.08
N LYS A 26 -16.02 10.93 -9.19
CA LYS A 26 -15.41 11.93 -10.08
C LYS A 26 -14.39 11.28 -11.00
N PHE A 27 -14.77 11.16 -12.26
CA PHE A 27 -14.09 10.36 -13.27
C PHE A 27 -13.17 11.22 -14.15
N TYR A 28 -12.11 11.77 -13.57
CA TYR A 28 -11.18 12.65 -14.29
C TYR A 28 -10.52 12.00 -15.52
N PHE A 29 -10.46 10.67 -15.56
CA PHE A 29 -9.94 9.96 -16.73
C PHE A 29 -10.91 9.97 -17.92
N ASP A 30 -12.20 10.27 -17.72
CA ASP A 30 -13.16 10.43 -18.83
C ASP A 30 -12.84 11.64 -19.71
N ASP A 31 -12.15 12.64 -19.14
CA ASP A 31 -11.67 13.81 -19.86
C ASP A 31 -10.41 13.52 -20.70
N VAL A 32 -9.81 12.34 -20.55
CA VAL A 32 -8.59 11.93 -21.25
C VAL A 32 -8.94 11.00 -22.41
N LEU A 33 -8.95 11.54 -23.62
CA LEU A 33 -9.22 10.77 -24.83
C LEU A 33 -7.91 10.36 -25.52
N LEU A 34 -7.64 9.06 -25.58
CA LEU A 34 -6.54 8.51 -26.37
C LEU A 34 -6.96 8.45 -27.86
N LYS A 35 -6.13 9.02 -28.75
CA LYS A 35 -6.40 8.98 -30.19
C LYS A 35 -6.25 7.55 -30.72
N HIS A 36 -7.37 6.95 -31.11
CA HIS A 36 -7.37 5.64 -31.76
C HIS A 36 -6.52 5.61 -33.04
N ARG A 37 -5.77 4.54 -33.23
CA ARG A 37 -5.00 4.22 -34.43
C ARG A 37 -5.58 2.95 -35.06
N ALA A 38 -6.32 3.11 -36.15
CA ALA A 38 -6.96 1.98 -36.85
C ALA A 38 -5.96 1.06 -37.57
N MET A 39 -4.76 1.57 -37.86
CA MET A 39 -3.65 0.81 -38.44
C MET A 39 -2.39 1.09 -37.60
N PRO A 40 -2.15 0.33 -36.51
CA PRO A 40 -1.09 0.62 -35.55
C PRO A 40 0.33 0.24 -36.02
N GLU A 41 0.49 -0.39 -37.20
CA GLU A 41 1.77 -0.79 -37.80
C GLU A 41 2.70 -1.60 -36.85
N ILE A 42 2.13 -2.27 -35.84
CA ILE A 42 2.80 -3.15 -34.89
C ILE A 42 1.98 -4.42 -34.71
N ASP A 43 2.65 -5.53 -34.42
CA ASP A 43 1.99 -6.76 -33.99
C ASP A 43 1.67 -6.70 -32.49
N LEU A 44 0.57 -7.33 -32.08
CA LEU A 44 0.16 -7.34 -30.67
C LEU A 44 1.18 -8.05 -29.77
N GLU A 45 1.87 -9.06 -30.30
CA GLU A 45 2.89 -9.84 -29.59
C GLU A 45 4.15 -9.01 -29.30
N ASP A 46 4.38 -7.92 -30.04
CA ASP A 46 5.52 -7.00 -29.85
C ASP A 46 5.25 -5.93 -28.78
N VAL A 47 4.03 -5.89 -28.21
CA VAL A 47 3.68 -4.92 -27.17
C VAL A 47 4.35 -5.33 -25.85
N ASP A 48 5.45 -4.66 -25.53
CA ASP A 48 6.13 -4.81 -24.25
C ASP A 48 5.57 -3.83 -23.22
N THR A 49 5.00 -4.37 -22.15
CA THR A 49 4.49 -3.59 -21.01
C THR A 49 5.47 -3.54 -19.84
N SER A 50 6.64 -4.17 -19.96
CA SER A 50 7.61 -4.20 -18.87
C SER A 50 8.20 -2.81 -18.58
N CYS A 51 8.65 -2.63 -17.33
CA CYS A 51 9.38 -1.44 -16.95
C CYS A 51 10.31 -1.71 -15.76
N THR A 52 11.38 -0.93 -15.69
CA THR A 52 12.30 -0.96 -14.54
C THR A 52 11.94 0.13 -13.54
N VAL A 53 11.72 -0.24 -12.27
CA VAL A 53 11.50 0.70 -11.17
C VAL A 53 12.41 0.32 -10.01
N LEU A 54 13.19 1.30 -9.51
CA LEU A 54 14.15 1.12 -8.41
C LEU A 54 15.11 -0.08 -8.63
N GLY A 55 15.49 -0.34 -9.88
CA GLY A 55 16.39 -1.44 -10.25
C GLY A 55 15.74 -2.82 -10.33
N LYS A 56 14.42 -2.92 -10.15
CA LYS A 56 13.65 -4.17 -10.37
C LYS A 56 12.79 -4.08 -11.63
N GLU A 57 12.70 -5.20 -12.35
CA GLU A 57 11.83 -5.36 -13.50
C GLU A 57 10.40 -5.70 -13.06
N LEU A 58 9.44 -5.00 -13.65
CA LEU A 58 8.00 -5.24 -13.53
C LEU A 58 7.48 -5.70 -14.88
N SER A 59 6.51 -6.62 -14.91
CA SER A 59 5.89 -7.00 -16.19
C SER A 59 4.86 -5.97 -16.69
N PHE A 60 4.43 -5.06 -15.83
CA PHE A 60 3.46 -4.02 -16.14
C PHE A 60 3.68 -2.80 -15.23
N PRO A 61 3.51 -1.54 -15.69
CA PRO A 61 3.68 -0.33 -14.89
C PRO A 61 2.51 -0.12 -13.91
N LEU A 62 2.32 -1.07 -13.00
CA LEU A 62 1.27 -1.10 -12.00
C LEU A 62 1.83 -1.43 -10.63
N LEU A 63 1.23 -0.82 -9.62
CA LEU A 63 1.55 -1.02 -8.22
C LEU A 63 0.24 -1.19 -7.44
N ILE A 64 0.17 -2.23 -6.61
CA ILE A 64 -0.89 -2.38 -5.61
C ILE A 64 -0.58 -1.39 -4.49
N SER A 65 -1.41 -0.35 -4.38
CA SER A 65 -1.19 0.74 -3.41
C SER A 65 -1.44 0.30 -1.96
N SER A 66 -0.91 1.08 -1.02
CA SER A 66 -1.00 0.84 0.41
C SER A 66 -2.43 0.84 0.92
N MET A 67 -2.83 -0.23 1.63
CA MET A 67 -4.20 -0.39 2.13
C MET A 67 -4.26 -0.73 3.62
N THR A 68 -3.68 -1.86 4.05
CA THR A 68 -3.93 -2.41 5.40
C THR A 68 -2.73 -3.12 6.03
N GLY A 69 -2.87 -3.54 7.28
CA GLY A 69 -1.90 -4.25 8.13
C GLY A 69 -2.29 -4.10 9.60
N GLY A 70 -2.20 -5.12 10.46
CA GLY A 70 -2.80 -5.11 11.81
C GLY A 70 -2.79 -6.50 12.44
N ASP A 71 -3.30 -6.66 13.65
CA ASP A 71 -3.32 -7.98 14.32
C ASP A 71 -4.48 -8.89 13.87
N HIS A 72 -5.49 -8.35 13.18
CA HIS A 72 -6.67 -9.10 12.78
C HIS A 72 -6.42 -10.07 11.62
N GLU A 73 -6.94 -11.29 11.71
CA GLU A 73 -6.74 -12.37 10.73
C GLU A 73 -7.17 -12.02 9.29
N LEU A 74 -8.25 -11.25 9.14
CA LEU A 74 -8.68 -10.75 7.83
C LEU A 74 -7.57 -9.92 7.16
N VAL A 75 -6.90 -9.06 7.92
CA VAL A 75 -5.88 -8.16 7.40
C VAL A 75 -4.61 -8.93 7.02
N LYS A 76 -4.22 -9.93 7.83
CA LYS A 76 -3.15 -10.87 7.49
C LYS A 76 -3.45 -11.62 6.19
N THR A 77 -4.69 -12.10 6.05
CA THR A 77 -5.15 -12.81 4.85
C THR A 77 -5.11 -11.92 3.61
N ILE A 78 -5.58 -10.67 3.70
CA ILE A 78 -5.54 -9.70 2.60
C ILE A 78 -4.09 -9.46 2.15
N ASN A 79 -3.19 -9.12 3.08
CA ASN A 79 -1.79 -8.84 2.74
C ASN A 79 -1.10 -10.06 2.11
N LYS A 80 -1.33 -11.27 2.63
CA LYS A 80 -0.82 -12.51 2.04
C LYS A 80 -1.32 -12.72 0.60
N ASN A 81 -2.62 -12.55 0.37
CA ASN A 81 -3.22 -12.77 -0.95
C ASN A 81 -2.72 -11.75 -1.98
N LEU A 82 -2.63 -10.48 -1.58
CA LEU A 82 -2.09 -9.41 -2.43
C LEU A 82 -0.61 -9.64 -2.75
N ALA A 83 0.19 -10.04 -1.77
CA ALA A 83 1.60 -10.35 -1.96
C ALA A 83 1.78 -11.51 -2.96
N THR A 84 1.01 -12.59 -2.77
CA THR A 84 1.02 -13.75 -3.66
C THR A 84 0.62 -13.36 -5.10
N ALA A 85 -0.39 -12.49 -5.24
CA ALA A 85 -0.83 -12.01 -6.54
C ALA A 85 0.21 -11.07 -7.19
N ALA A 86 0.81 -10.17 -6.41
CA ALA A 86 1.84 -9.25 -6.89
C ALA A 86 3.05 -10.02 -7.43
N GLU A 87 3.47 -11.07 -6.74
CA GLU A 87 4.56 -11.95 -7.17
C GLU A 87 4.20 -12.70 -8.45
N ALA A 88 3.02 -13.33 -8.50
CA ALA A 88 2.58 -14.08 -9.67
C ALA A 88 2.44 -13.18 -10.91
N CYS A 89 1.94 -11.96 -10.71
CA CYS A 89 1.76 -10.96 -11.76
C CYS A 89 2.98 -10.09 -12.02
N LYS A 90 4.08 -10.24 -11.25
CA LYS A 90 5.31 -9.41 -11.34
C LYS A 90 5.04 -7.90 -11.35
N VAL A 91 4.16 -7.45 -10.46
CA VAL A 91 3.85 -6.03 -10.23
C VAL A 91 4.27 -5.61 -8.82
N ALA A 92 4.42 -4.32 -8.57
CA ALA A 92 4.85 -3.82 -7.27
C ALA A 92 3.71 -3.83 -6.25
N MET A 93 4.06 -3.79 -4.96
CA MET A 93 3.08 -3.69 -3.88
C MET A 93 3.59 -2.83 -2.72
N GLY A 94 2.75 -1.94 -2.21
CA GLY A 94 2.96 -1.26 -0.93
C GLY A 94 2.06 -1.85 0.16
N VAL A 95 2.59 -1.99 1.37
CA VAL A 95 1.77 -2.37 2.53
C VAL A 95 1.07 -1.14 3.13
N GLY A 96 0.06 -1.34 3.97
CA GLY A 96 -0.52 -0.25 4.77
C GLY A 96 0.43 0.27 5.84
N SER A 97 0.04 1.36 6.53
CA SER A 97 0.86 1.97 7.59
C SER A 97 1.29 0.97 8.66
N GLN A 98 2.60 0.81 8.80
CA GLN A 98 3.28 -0.08 9.75
C GLN A 98 3.37 0.49 11.16
N ARG A 99 2.88 1.72 11.42
CA ARG A 99 2.87 2.33 12.77
C ARG A 99 2.40 1.35 13.85
N VAL A 100 1.34 0.59 13.57
CA VAL A 100 0.72 -0.33 14.53
C VAL A 100 1.68 -1.41 15.04
N MET A 101 2.68 -1.81 14.24
CA MET A 101 3.61 -2.88 14.65
C MET A 101 4.56 -2.42 15.78
N PHE A 102 4.79 -1.10 15.91
CA PHE A 102 5.60 -0.52 16.98
C PHE A 102 4.82 -0.37 18.29
N GLU A 103 3.48 -0.30 18.22
CA GLU A 103 2.60 -0.21 19.38
C GLU A 103 2.08 -1.59 19.82
N ASN A 104 1.96 -2.53 18.89
CA ASN A 104 1.44 -3.88 19.09
C ASN A 104 2.28 -4.92 18.32
N PRO A 105 3.14 -5.69 19.01
CA PRO A 105 3.97 -6.72 18.38
C PRO A 105 3.18 -7.78 17.58
N ASP A 106 1.95 -8.11 17.99
CA ASP A 106 1.12 -9.11 17.31
C ASP A 106 0.71 -8.65 15.89
N ALA A 107 0.72 -7.33 15.64
CA ALA A 107 0.42 -6.78 14.32
C ALA A 107 1.58 -6.95 13.32
N ALA A 108 2.80 -7.20 13.80
CA ALA A 108 3.99 -7.34 12.96
C ALA A 108 3.85 -8.52 11.97
N GLU A 109 3.19 -9.61 12.39
CA GLU A 109 2.97 -10.79 11.54
C GLU A 109 2.25 -10.45 10.22
N SER A 110 1.33 -9.48 10.24
CA SER A 110 0.60 -9.06 9.04
C SER A 110 1.44 -8.38 7.95
N PHE A 111 2.66 -7.97 8.29
CA PHE A 111 3.62 -7.35 7.38
C PHE A 111 4.75 -8.30 6.99
N ALA A 112 4.87 -9.48 7.63
CA ALA A 112 5.90 -10.48 7.33
C ALA A 112 5.56 -11.29 6.05
N ILE A 113 5.42 -10.58 4.92
CA ILE A 113 4.90 -11.13 3.66
C ILE A 113 5.96 -11.47 2.61
N ARG A 114 7.24 -11.15 2.85
CA ARG A 114 8.33 -11.39 1.87
C ARG A 114 8.41 -12.85 1.41
N GLN A 115 8.11 -13.81 2.28
CA GLN A 115 8.04 -15.23 1.93
C GLN A 115 7.02 -15.57 0.82
N TYR A 116 5.97 -14.77 0.65
CA TYR A 116 4.96 -14.93 -0.40
C TYR A 116 5.28 -14.11 -1.66
N ALA A 117 6.18 -13.14 -1.54
CA ALA A 117 6.57 -12.21 -2.58
C ALA A 117 8.10 -11.99 -2.61
N PRO A 118 8.89 -13.07 -2.86
CA PRO A 118 10.34 -13.05 -2.70
C PRO A 118 11.05 -12.11 -3.67
N THR A 119 10.49 -11.86 -4.86
CA THR A 119 11.15 -11.01 -5.87
C THR A 119 10.46 -9.66 -6.06
N THR A 120 9.17 -9.58 -5.75
CA THR A 120 8.32 -8.38 -5.84
C THR A 120 9.00 -7.14 -5.29
N LEU A 121 8.83 -6.00 -5.97
CA LEU A 121 9.20 -4.68 -5.45
C LEU A 121 8.22 -4.29 -4.34
N LEU A 122 8.67 -4.34 -3.09
CA LEU A 122 7.85 -4.04 -1.91
C LEU A 122 8.17 -2.66 -1.33
N PHE A 123 7.11 -1.92 -0.98
CA PHE A 123 7.20 -0.63 -0.31
C PHE A 123 6.69 -0.74 1.13
N ALA A 124 7.57 -0.47 2.09
CA ALA A 124 7.22 -0.19 3.47
C ALA A 124 6.41 1.11 3.55
N ASN A 125 5.66 1.32 4.63
CA ASN A 125 4.81 2.50 4.73
C ASN A 125 4.70 3.04 6.16
N LEU A 126 5.00 4.33 6.32
CA LEU A 126 4.81 5.09 7.56
C LEU A 126 4.14 6.44 7.26
N GLY A 127 3.45 7.00 8.24
CA GLY A 127 2.92 8.36 8.13
C GLY A 127 4.03 9.36 8.38
N ALA A 128 4.20 10.34 7.47
CA ALA A 128 5.24 11.36 7.64
C ALA A 128 5.07 12.14 8.95
N VAL A 129 3.81 12.32 9.39
CA VAL A 129 3.48 12.99 10.65
C VAL A 129 4.14 12.34 11.86
N GLN A 130 4.40 11.03 11.85
CA GLN A 130 4.99 10.32 12.99
C GLN A 130 6.40 10.82 13.34
N LEU A 131 7.10 11.43 12.38
CA LEU A 131 8.40 12.06 12.62
C LEU A 131 8.31 13.25 13.59
N ASN A 132 7.14 13.90 13.70
CA ASN A 132 6.88 14.94 14.71
C ASN A 132 6.56 14.35 16.09
N TYR A 133 6.23 13.06 16.15
CA TYR A 133 5.78 12.34 17.35
C TYR A 133 6.80 11.31 17.83
N GLY A 134 8.07 11.49 17.48
CA GLY A 134 9.20 10.75 18.02
C GLY A 134 9.68 9.57 17.17
N PHE A 135 9.09 9.31 16.01
CA PHE A 135 9.70 8.38 15.05
C PHE A 135 10.96 9.02 14.47
N THR A 136 11.98 8.19 14.30
CA THR A 136 13.29 8.57 13.75
C THR A 136 13.63 7.67 12.57
N GLU A 137 14.85 7.82 12.05
CA GLU A 137 15.41 6.87 11.08
C GLU A 137 15.39 5.42 11.59
N THR A 138 15.43 5.20 12.91
CA THR A 138 15.41 3.86 13.52
C THR A 138 14.10 3.14 13.22
N GLU A 139 12.96 3.80 13.45
CA GLU A 139 11.64 3.24 13.18
C GLU A 139 11.40 3.09 11.67
N CYS A 140 11.88 4.05 10.87
CA CYS A 140 11.85 3.94 9.40
C CYS A 140 12.61 2.71 8.90
N GLN A 141 13.84 2.50 9.39
CA GLN A 141 14.65 1.35 9.03
C GLN A 141 14.02 0.04 9.53
N ALA A 142 13.50 0.01 10.75
CA ALA A 142 12.82 -1.17 11.29
C ALA A 142 11.57 -1.56 10.47
N ALA A 143 10.82 -0.58 9.96
CA ALA A 143 9.68 -0.85 9.07
C ALA A 143 10.14 -1.46 7.73
N VAL A 144 11.24 -0.96 7.15
CA VAL A 144 11.85 -1.51 5.95
C VAL A 144 12.37 -2.93 6.21
N ASP A 145 13.15 -3.13 7.27
CA ASP A 145 13.78 -4.40 7.60
C ASP A 145 12.76 -5.50 7.87
N HIS A 146 11.70 -5.19 8.63
CA HIS A 146 10.67 -6.16 8.98
C HIS A 146 9.88 -6.67 7.77
N LEU A 147 9.63 -5.80 6.79
CA LEU A 147 9.02 -6.18 5.51
C LEU A 147 10.05 -6.74 4.51
N GLU A 148 11.34 -6.60 4.81
CA GLU A 148 12.45 -6.74 3.87
C GLU A 148 12.21 -5.90 2.61
N ALA A 149 11.71 -4.67 2.79
CA ALA A 149 11.24 -3.81 1.70
C ALA A 149 12.37 -3.25 0.83
N ASP A 150 12.02 -2.86 -0.39
CA ASP A 150 12.94 -2.24 -1.34
C ASP A 150 12.93 -0.70 -1.24
N ALA A 151 11.86 -0.14 -0.69
CA ALA A 151 11.71 1.31 -0.47
C ALA A 151 10.70 1.61 0.65
N LEU A 152 10.66 2.86 1.09
CA LEU A 152 9.74 3.37 2.11
C LEU A 152 8.85 4.48 1.54
N PHE A 153 7.54 4.34 1.74
CA PHE A 153 6.58 5.42 1.58
C PHE A 153 6.41 6.18 2.89
N LEU A 154 6.48 7.51 2.77
CA LEU A 154 6.01 8.45 3.78
C LEU A 154 4.68 9.05 3.30
N HIS A 155 3.55 8.53 3.80
CA HIS A 155 2.25 9.02 3.36
C HIS A 155 1.89 10.35 4.03
N LEU A 156 1.15 11.17 3.30
CA LEU A 156 0.60 12.45 3.75
C LEU A 156 -0.93 12.35 3.78
N ASN A 157 -1.50 12.50 4.95
CA ASN A 157 -2.94 12.42 5.16
C ASN A 157 -3.49 13.53 6.09
N PRO A 158 -3.04 14.80 5.98
CA PRO A 158 -3.36 15.85 6.96
C PRO A 158 -4.86 16.11 7.12
N LEU A 159 -5.64 16.04 6.03
CA LEU A 159 -7.09 16.19 6.11
C LEU A 159 -7.74 15.03 6.88
N GLN A 160 -7.25 13.81 6.68
CA GLN A 160 -7.75 12.64 7.41
C GLN A 160 -7.46 12.79 8.91
N GLU A 161 -6.24 13.18 9.27
CA GLU A 161 -5.87 13.44 10.67
C GLU A 161 -6.72 14.56 11.28
N ALA A 162 -6.98 15.65 10.55
CA ALA A 162 -7.75 16.78 11.05
C ALA A 162 -9.23 16.47 11.35
N VAL A 163 -9.83 15.48 10.68
CA VAL A 163 -11.24 15.11 10.87
C VAL A 163 -11.42 13.87 11.75
N GLN A 164 -10.36 13.09 11.95
CA GLN A 164 -10.39 11.91 12.80
C GLN A 164 -10.32 12.35 14.29
N PRO A 165 -11.18 11.83 15.18
CA PRO A 165 -11.22 12.27 16.58
C PRO A 165 -9.88 12.21 17.32
N GLU A 166 -9.04 11.24 16.96
CA GLU A 166 -7.73 10.97 17.55
C GLU A 166 -6.55 11.26 16.60
N GLY A 167 -6.74 12.09 15.57
CA GLY A 167 -5.72 12.32 14.56
C GLY A 167 -4.54 13.18 15.02
N ASP A 168 -3.36 12.87 14.49
CA ASP A 168 -2.11 13.57 14.73
C ASP A 168 -2.01 14.79 13.80
N CYS A 169 -2.18 16.01 14.36
CA CYS A 169 -2.35 17.24 13.56
C CYS A 169 -1.14 18.18 13.54
N ASN A 170 -0.06 17.88 14.27
CA ASN A 170 1.10 18.77 14.43
C ASN A 170 2.35 18.29 13.70
#